data_AF-A0A0C3QN98-F1
#
_entry.id   AF-A0A0C3QN98-F1
#
_cell.length_a   1.000
_cell.length_b   1.000
_cell.length_c   1.000
_cell.angle_alpha   90.00
_cell.angle_beta   90.00
_cell.angle_gamma   90.00
#
_symmetry.space_group_name_H-M   'P 1'
#
loop_
_entity.id
_entity.type
_entity.pdbx_description
1 polymer ?
#
loop_
_entity_poly.entity_id
_entity_poly.type
_entity_poly.pdbx_seq_one_letter_code
_entity_poly.pdbx_strand_id
1 'polypeptide(L)' 'RGRRRDDSLPYNRARDVQRAFRARRAAHLSNLEQRVQDLEEENAHLREALRLPPSDRPPIGTGPTGR' A
#
# COMPACT_ATOMS: atom_id res chain seq x y z
N ARG A 1 34.43 -1.00 -17.52
CA ARG A 1 35.24 -2.20 -17.21
C ARG A 1 34.35 -3.18 -16.46
N GLY A 2 34.00 -4.28 -17.12
CA GLY A 2 33.00 -5.23 -16.65
C GLY A 2 33.50 -6.05 -15.46
N ARG A 3 32.74 -6.01 -14.37
CA ARG A 3 32.80 -7.09 -13.38
C ARG A 3 32.09 -8.29 -14.00
N ARG A 4 32.83 -9.38 -14.20
CA ARG A 4 32.26 -10.70 -14.47
C ARG A 4 31.23 -10.97 -13.37
N ARG A 5 30.00 -11.37 -13.74
CA ARG A 5 29.04 -11.84 -12.75
C ARG A 5 29.60 -13.15 -12.20
N ASP A 6 30.01 -13.16 -10.95
CA ASP A 6 30.40 -14.38 -10.27
C ASP A 6 29.12 -15.17 -9.96
N ASP A 7 28.84 -16.18 -10.78
CA ASP A 7 27.70 -17.11 -10.62
C ASP A 7 27.92 -18.11 -9.45
N SER A 8 29.02 -17.96 -8.71
CA SER A 8 29.43 -18.79 -7.57
C SER A 8 29.24 -18.13 -6.20
N LEU A 9 28.68 -16.91 -6.14
CA LEU A 9 28.33 -16.30 -4.85
C LEU A 9 27.02 -16.93 -4.34
N PRO A 10 26.98 -17.42 -3.08
CA PRO A 10 25.80 -18.08 -2.56
C PRO A 10 24.58 -17.16 -2.64
N TYR A 11 23.48 -17.73 -3.12
CA TYR A 11 22.11 -17.21 -3.08
C TYR A 11 21.93 -16.34 -1.82
N ASN A 12 21.83 -15.02 -2.02
CA ASN A 12 21.99 -14.05 -0.95
C ASN A 12 20.69 -13.97 -0.15
N ARG A 13 20.42 -15.02 0.65
CA ARG A 13 19.19 -15.30 1.41
C ARG A 13 18.68 -14.07 2.17
N ALA A 14 19.60 -13.25 2.69
CA ALA A 14 19.27 -12.00 3.36
C ALA A 14 18.58 -10.99 2.44
N ARG A 15 19.03 -10.83 1.18
CA ARG A 15 18.39 -9.95 0.19
C ARG A 15 17.01 -10.46 -0.20
N ASP A 16 16.83 -11.76 -0.35
CA ASP A 16 15.52 -12.35 -0.68
C ASP A 16 14.53 -12.20 0.46
N VAL A 17 14.98 -12.40 1.70
CA VAL A 17 14.17 -12.12 2.89
C VAL A 17 13.75 -10.64 2.92
N GLN A 18 14.67 -9.71 2.66
CA GLN A 18 14.34 -8.28 2.60
C GLN A 18 13.40 -7.95 1.43
N ARG A 19 13.59 -8.55 0.26
CA ARG A 19 12.71 -8.37 -0.90
C ARG A 19 11.31 -8.88 -0.60
N ALA A 20 11.20 -10.07 -0.01
CA ALA A 20 9.93 -10.65 0.41
C ALA A 20 9.25 -9.80 1.50
N PHE A 21 10.02 -9.28 2.46
CA PHE A 21 9.49 -8.36 3.47
C PHE A 21 8.97 -7.06 2.85
N ARG A 22 9.74 -6.44 1.94
CA ARG A 22 9.31 -5.24 1.20
C ARG A 22 8.05 -5.50 0.38
N ALA A 23 7.98 -6.64 -0.31
CA ALA A 23 6.80 -7.02 -1.08
C ALA A 23 5.56 -7.21 -0.19
N ARG A 24 5.69 -7.91 0.95
CA ARG A 24 4.60 -8.07 1.92
C ARG A 24 4.15 -6.73 2.50
N ARG A 25 5.10 -5.86 2.85
CA ARG A 25 4.79 -4.51 3.36
C ARG A 25 4.06 -3.67 2.31
N ALA A 26 4.52 -3.68 1.05
CA ALA A 26 3.86 -2.98 -0.03
C ALA A 26 2.43 -3.49 -0.27
N ALA A 27 2.24 -4.82 -0.27
CA ALA A 27 0.92 -5.42 -0.38
C ALA A 27 0.00 -5.05 0.79
N HIS A 28 0.52 -5.05 2.02
CA HIS A 28 -0.24 -4.67 3.19
C HIS A 28 -0.64 -3.18 3.15
N LEU A 29 0.28 -2.29 2.79
CA LEU A 29 -0.02 -0.86 2.63
C LEU A 29 -1.07 -0.63 1.54
N SER A 30 -0.93 -1.29 0.38
CA SER A 30 -1.91 -1.19 -0.70
C SER A 30 -3.29 -1.69 -0.27
N ASN A 31 -3.35 -2.75 0.53
CA ASN A 31 -4.62 -3.25 1.06
C ASN A 31 -5.27 -2.28 2.05
N LEU A 32 -4.47 -1.64 2.92
CA LEU A 32 -4.97 -0.61 3.82
C LEU A 32 -5.46 0.63 3.07
N GLU A 33 -4.72 1.09 2.06
CA GLU A 33 -5.14 2.21 1.20
C GLU A 33 -6.47 1.91 0.51
N GLN A 34 -6.63 0.73 -0.09
CA GLN A 34 -7.91 0.30 -0.67
C GLN A 34 -9.04 0.26 0.36
N ARG A 35 -8.78 -0.31 1.54
CA ARG A 35 -9.79 -0.41 2.61
C ARG A 35 -10.27 0.95 3.08
N VAL A 36 -9.37 1.93 3.16
CA VAL A 36 -9.71 3.31 3.51
C VAL A 36 -10.60 3.91 2.43
N GLN A 37 -10.24 3.76 1.16
CA GLN A 37 -11.06 4.23 0.04
C GLN A 37 -12.48 3.64 0.10
N ASP A 38 -12.59 2.31 0.22
CA ASP A 38 -13.89 1.63 0.28
C ASP A 38 -14.75 2.15 1.45
N LEU A 39 -14.13 2.41 2.61
CA LEU A 39 -14.80 2.95 3.79
C LEU A 39 -15.20 4.41 3.63
N GLU A 40 -14.40 5.24 2.96
CA GLU A 40 -14.74 6.64 2.67
C GLU A 40 -15.94 6.72 1.72
N GLU A 41 -15.96 5.88 0.68
CA GLU A 41 -17.08 5.75 -0.27
C GLU A 41 -18.36 5.29 0.45
N GLU A 42 -18.27 4.23 1.25
CA GLU A 42 -19.41 3.72 2.03
C GLU A 42 -19.92 4.77 3.04
N ASN A 43 -19.01 5.48 3.73
CA ASN A 43 -19.41 6.54 4.66
C ASN A 43 -20.14 7.68 3.95
N ALA A 44 -19.67 8.07 2.76
CA ALA A 44 -20.33 9.11 1.96
C ALA A 44 -21.75 8.68 1.57
N HIS A 45 -21.93 7.44 1.08
CA HIS A 45 -23.24 6.90 0.74
C HIS A 45 -24.18 6.84 1.96
N LEU A 46 -23.68 6.36 3.10
CA LEU A 46 -24.48 6.30 4.33
C LEU A 46 -24.87 7.69 4.83
N ARG A 47 -23.98 8.67 4.75
CA ARG A 47 -24.28 10.07 5.11
C ARG A 47 -25.36 10.66 4.20
N GLU A 48 -25.28 10.43 2.90
CA GLU A 48 -26.30 10.86 1.95
C GLU A 48 -27.67 10.22 2.26
N ALA A 49 -27.70 8.89 2.44
CA ALA A 49 -28.91 8.14 2.76
C ALA A 49 -29.58 8.62 4.05
N LEU A 50 -28.78 9.01 5.05
CA LEU A 50 -29.25 9.51 6.33
C LEU A 50 -29.42 11.03 6.38
N ARG A 51 -29.20 11.74 5.26
CA ARG A 51 -29.22 13.22 5.18
C ARG A 51 -28.34 13.89 6.23
N LEU A 52 -27.22 13.27 6.55
CA LEU A 52 -26.21 13.82 7.45
C LEU A 52 -25.39 14.89 6.71
N PRO A 53 -24.86 15.89 7.43
CA PRO A 53 -23.93 16.84 6.83
C PRO A 53 -22.69 16.12 6.26
N PRO A 54 -21.95 16.76 5.33
CA PRO A 54 -20.69 16.22 4.83
C PRO A 54 -19.68 16.02 5.96
N SER A 55 -18.67 15.18 5.72
CA SER A 55 -17.62 14.95 6.72
C SER A 55 -16.75 16.19 6.87
N ASP A 56 -16.56 16.67 8.11
CA ASP A 56 -15.66 17.78 8.42
C ASP A 56 -14.18 17.41 8.23
N ARG A 57 -13.89 16.12 8.03
CA ARG A 57 -12.54 15.63 7.87
C ARG A 57 -12.07 15.83 6.42
N PRO A 58 -10.89 16.42 6.19
CA PRO A 58 -10.31 16.48 4.85
C PRO A 58 -10.06 15.06 4.31
N PRO A 59 -10.13 14.87 2.98
CA PRO A 59 -9.87 13.57 2.36
C PRO A 59 -8.47 13.08 2.73
N ILE A 60 -8.35 11.79 3.04
CA ILE A 60 -7.05 11.18 3.27
C ILE A 60 -6.31 11.17 1.92
N GLY A 61 -5.20 11.89 1.83
CA GLY A 61 -4.40 11.95 0.62
C GLY A 61 -3.81 10.59 0.23
N THR A 62 -3.28 10.50 -0.98
CA THR A 62 -2.74 9.24 -1.51
C THR A 62 -1.46 8.83 -0.76
N GLY A 63 -1.44 7.58 -0.33
CA GLY A 63 -0.33 7.02 0.41
C GLY A 63 0.86 6.62 -0.47
N PRO A 64 1.91 6.02 0.11
CA PRO A 64 3.11 5.61 -0.62
C PRO A 64 2.88 4.56 -1.71
N THR A 65 1.70 3.92 -1.79
CA THR A 65 1.37 3.03 -2.93
C THR A 65 0.70 3.73 -4.09
N GLY A 66 0.30 5.00 -3.93
CA GLY A 66 -0.23 5.84 -5.01
C GLY A 66 -1.57 5.36 -5.57
N ARG A 67 -2.27 4.50 -4.82
CA ARG A 67 -3.62 4.05 -5.14
C ARG A 67 -4.65 4.84 -4.35
#